data_AF-Q9SZV0-F1
#
_entry.id   AF-Q9SZV0-F1
#
_cell.length_a   1.000
_cell.length_b   1.000
_cell.length_c   1.000
_cell.angle_alpha   90.00
_cell.angle_beta   90.00
_cell.angle_gamma   90.00
#
_symmetry.space_group_name_H-M   'P 1'
#
loop_
_entity.id
_entity.type
_entity.pdbx_description
1 polymer ?
#
loop_
_entity_poly.entity_id
_entity_poly.type
_entity_poly.pdbx_seq_one_letter_code
_entity_poly.pdbx_strand_id
1 'polypeptide(L)'
;MELCSSSPSSSLLRICSSSAPEISFSSSISQFPSKTQSILTKSRFQNLRICASVTAETQGLPRDSPQRLLKELAQRKTATGPKKKVPPKRFILRPPLDDKKLAERFLNSPQLSLKSFPLLSSCLPSSKLNNADKTWIDEYLLEVKQALGYSLEPSESLGDDNPAKHFDTLLYLAFQHPSCDRARARHVKNGHSRLWFLGQYVLELALTEFFLQRYPRESPGPMRERVFALIGKRYLPKWIKAASLQNLIFPYDDMDKLIRKEREPPVKSVFWALFGAIYLCFGMPEVYRVLFEVFGMDPDADECQPRSRRQLEDVDYVSVEFEGKKLGWQDIATYKPPEDALFAHPRLFRACVPPGMHRFRGNIWDFDSKPKVMQTLGYPLTMNDRIKEITEARNIELGLGLQLCFLHPSKHKFEHPRFCFERLEYVGQKIQDIAMAERLLMKHLDAPGKWLQEKHRRLLMNKFCGRYLREKRLHNFIIYSEEVHDRYEHNRRLRNPATTAVQQAIHGLAYTIYGKPDVRRLMFEVFDFEQIQPKAV
;
A
#
# COMPACT_ATOMS: atom_id res chain seq x y z
N MET A 1 -22.96 16.88 65.17
CA MET A 1 -23.54 15.53 65.06
C MET A 1 -24.12 15.46 63.70
N GLU A 2 -23.71 14.53 62.83
CA GLU A 2 -24.25 14.43 61.47
C GLU A 2 -24.26 15.83 60.78
N LEU A 3 -24.86 16.14 59.64
CA LEU A 3 -26.27 16.42 59.48
C LEU A 3 -26.41 17.16 58.16
N CYS A 4 -27.47 16.81 57.46
CA CYS A 4 -28.13 17.50 56.37
C CYS A 4 -28.00 19.04 56.30
N SER A 5 -28.22 19.49 55.06
CA SER A 5 -28.75 20.79 54.60
C SER A 5 -27.77 21.88 54.14
N SER A 6 -28.10 22.40 52.94
CA SER A 6 -27.78 23.71 52.35
C SER A 6 -26.46 23.94 51.56
N SER A 7 -26.59 24.37 50.29
CA SER A 7 -25.74 25.40 49.63
C SER A 7 -26.42 25.92 48.33
N PRO A 8 -26.30 27.24 47.98
CA PRO A 8 -27.38 27.98 47.32
C PRO A 8 -26.95 28.77 46.05
N SER A 9 -27.88 29.59 45.54
CA SER A 9 -27.67 30.79 44.68
C SER A 9 -27.27 30.52 43.23
N SER A 10 -27.73 31.22 42.19
CA SER A 10 -28.46 32.48 41.96
C SER A 10 -28.64 32.49 40.42
N SER A 11 -29.83 32.65 39.85
CA SER A 11 -30.39 33.94 39.46
C SER A 11 -29.53 34.80 38.48
N LEU A 12 -30.22 35.36 37.47
CA LEU A 12 -29.96 36.63 36.74
C LEU A 12 -29.04 36.58 35.49
N LEU A 13 -29.38 37.16 34.33
CA LEU A 13 -30.35 38.21 33.96
C LEU A 13 -31.17 37.76 32.72
N ARG A 14 -32.48 37.45 32.87
CA ARG A 14 -33.65 38.36 32.77
C ARG A 14 -33.82 38.92 31.35
N ILE A 15 -34.99 38.77 30.72
CA ILE A 15 -36.14 39.64 30.98
C ILE A 15 -37.45 38.93 30.62
N CYS A 16 -38.38 38.98 31.58
CA CYS A 16 -39.84 39.14 31.46
C CYS A 16 -40.56 38.34 30.36
N SER A 17 -41.23 37.25 30.72
CA SER A 17 -42.63 37.27 31.21
C SER A 17 -43.62 37.66 30.14
N SER A 18 -44.57 36.76 29.92
CA SER A 18 -45.97 37.05 29.60
C SER A 18 -46.24 37.91 28.36
N SER A 19 -46.88 37.30 27.37
CA SER A 19 -47.99 37.88 26.59
C SER A 19 -47.79 39.29 26.00
N ALA A 20 -47.72 39.32 24.66
CA ALA A 20 -47.76 40.50 23.77
C ALA A 20 -46.46 41.35 23.81
N PRO A 21 -45.95 41.84 22.65
CA PRO A 21 -46.72 42.56 21.62
C PRO A 21 -46.40 42.05 20.18
N GLU A 22 -47.38 41.71 19.34
CA GLU A 22 -48.12 42.60 18.44
C GLU A 22 -47.38 43.88 17.99
N ILE A 23 -47.31 44.08 16.66
CA ILE A 23 -47.03 45.36 15.97
C ILE A 23 -45.53 45.65 15.77
N SER A 24 -44.95 45.27 14.62
CA SER A 24 -44.68 46.14 13.43
C SER A 24 -43.15 46.19 13.19
N PHE A 25 -42.57 46.37 12.00
CA PHE A 25 -42.98 47.02 10.76
C PHE A 25 -42.51 46.24 9.52
N SER A 26 -43.31 46.40 8.47
CA SER A 26 -43.09 46.00 7.09
C SER A 26 -41.84 46.59 6.41
N SER A 27 -41.32 45.78 5.50
CA SER A 27 -40.92 46.13 4.12
C SER A 27 -39.59 46.84 3.82
N SER A 28 -39.04 46.41 2.68
CA SER A 28 -38.37 47.23 1.64
C SER A 28 -36.86 47.47 1.74
N ILE A 29 -36.14 46.72 0.91
CA ILE A 29 -35.14 47.17 -0.10
C ILE A 29 -34.12 48.26 0.32
N SER A 30 -32.86 47.84 0.41
CA SER A 30 -31.67 48.56 -0.10
C SER A 30 -30.65 47.45 -0.46
N GLN A 31 -30.04 47.26 -1.64
CA GLN A 31 -29.45 48.09 -2.70
C GLN A 31 -28.21 48.90 -2.30
N PHE A 32 -27.09 48.52 -2.97
CA PHE A 32 -25.79 49.23 -3.21
C PHE A 32 -24.59 48.95 -2.26
N PRO A 33 -23.33 49.13 -2.71
CA PRO A 33 -22.68 48.42 -3.84
C PRO A 33 -21.15 48.15 -3.62
N SER A 34 -20.56 47.20 -4.35
CA SER A 34 -19.10 47.20 -4.53
C SER A 34 -18.66 46.67 -5.92
N LYS A 35 -18.41 47.67 -6.77
CA LYS A 35 -17.57 47.72 -7.98
C LYS A 35 -16.74 46.47 -8.29
N THR A 36 -17.04 45.83 -9.42
CA THR A 36 -16.02 45.10 -10.19
C THR A 36 -15.99 45.71 -11.59
N GLN A 37 -15.00 46.57 -11.80
CA GLN A 37 -14.71 47.17 -13.09
C GLN A 37 -14.22 46.10 -14.07
N SER A 38 -14.80 46.15 -15.27
CA SER A 38 -14.29 45.51 -16.47
C SER A 38 -12.90 46.02 -16.83
N ILE A 39 -12.06 45.16 -17.40
CA ILE A 39 -11.37 45.30 -18.71
C ILE A 39 -10.21 44.31 -18.70
N LEU A 40 -10.37 43.21 -19.43
CA LEU A 40 -9.32 42.59 -20.26
C LEU A 40 -10.00 41.62 -21.22
N THR A 41 -10.30 42.20 -22.36
CA THR A 41 -10.88 41.60 -23.56
C THR A 41 -9.89 40.65 -24.25
N LYS A 42 -10.47 39.67 -24.96
CA LYS A 42 -9.92 38.88 -26.09
C LYS A 42 -8.98 37.72 -25.74
N SER A 43 -9.56 36.52 -25.70
CA SER A 43 -9.16 35.49 -26.68
C SER A 43 -10.37 34.67 -27.09
N ARG A 44 -10.67 34.80 -28.38
CA ARG A 44 -11.83 34.30 -29.11
C ARG A 44 -11.44 32.96 -29.70
N PHE A 45 -11.80 31.85 -29.07
CA PHE A 45 -11.83 30.56 -29.76
C PHE A 45 -13.17 29.88 -29.48
N GLN A 46 -14.18 30.39 -30.19
CA GLN A 46 -15.38 29.66 -30.54
C GLN A 46 -14.96 28.43 -31.33
N ASN A 47 -15.12 27.26 -30.75
CA ASN A 47 -15.38 26.01 -31.47
C ASN A 47 -16.31 25.15 -30.60
N LEU A 48 -17.43 25.75 -30.20
CA LEU A 48 -18.62 25.00 -29.82
C LEU A 48 -19.21 24.43 -31.11
N ARG A 49 -18.68 23.28 -31.55
CA ARG A 49 -19.38 22.43 -32.51
C ARG A 49 -20.61 21.89 -31.81
N ILE A 50 -21.70 22.66 -31.89
CA ILE A 50 -23.05 22.15 -31.70
C ILE A 50 -23.26 21.19 -32.87
N CYS A 51 -22.98 19.90 -32.67
CA CYS A 51 -23.48 18.88 -33.58
C CYS A 51 -24.99 18.82 -33.37
N ALA A 52 -25.74 19.50 -34.25
CA ALA A 52 -27.14 19.20 -34.46
C ALA A 52 -27.22 17.73 -34.88
N SER A 53 -27.59 16.86 -33.94
CA SER A 53 -27.97 15.49 -34.29
C SER A 53 -29.24 15.59 -35.10
N VAL A 54 -29.14 15.18 -36.36
CA VAL A 54 -30.24 14.97 -37.30
C VAL A 54 -31.44 14.41 -36.53
N THR A 55 -32.52 15.18 -36.49
CA THR A 55 -33.84 14.74 -36.05
C THR A 55 -34.30 13.65 -37.00
N ALA A 56 -33.85 12.43 -36.77
CA ALA A 56 -34.48 11.25 -37.33
C ALA A 56 -35.84 11.16 -36.63
N GLU A 57 -36.89 11.56 -37.37
CA GLU A 57 -38.29 11.35 -37.05
C GLU A 57 -38.49 9.91 -36.58
N THR A 58 -38.48 9.68 -35.27
CA THR A 58 -38.84 8.39 -34.70
C THR A 58 -40.25 8.55 -34.16
N GLN A 59 -41.20 8.12 -34.98
CA GLN A 59 -42.62 8.03 -34.65
C GLN A 59 -42.84 7.37 -33.28
N GLY A 60 -43.71 8.02 -32.48
CA GLY A 60 -44.63 7.36 -31.56
C GLY A 60 -44.07 6.64 -30.34
N LEU A 61 -43.60 7.37 -29.32
CA LEU A 61 -43.77 6.93 -27.92
C LEU A 61 -44.25 8.12 -27.06
N PRO A 62 -45.32 7.94 -26.24
CA PRO A 62 -45.85 9.00 -25.37
C PRO A 62 -44.78 9.58 -24.46
N ARG A 63 -44.93 10.87 -24.13
CA ARG A 63 -43.94 11.65 -23.36
C ARG A 63 -43.54 10.99 -22.03
N ASP A 64 -44.47 10.28 -21.40
CA ASP A 64 -44.33 9.66 -20.07
C ASP A 64 -44.09 8.14 -20.09
N SER A 65 -43.68 7.55 -21.22
CA SER A 65 -43.48 6.09 -21.27
C SER A 65 -42.16 5.65 -20.58
N PRO A 66 -42.19 4.66 -19.66
CA PRO A 66 -40.98 4.12 -19.01
C PRO A 66 -39.96 3.55 -20.00
N GLN A 67 -40.46 3.03 -21.12
CA GLN A 67 -39.66 2.44 -22.20
C GLN A 67 -38.74 3.47 -22.86
N ARG A 68 -39.16 4.73 -22.94
CA ARG A 68 -38.32 5.83 -23.45
C ARG A 68 -37.15 6.11 -22.51
N LEU A 69 -37.38 6.16 -21.20
CA LEU A 69 -36.34 6.37 -20.19
C LEU A 69 -35.31 5.23 -20.20
N LEU A 70 -35.76 3.98 -20.31
CA LEU A 70 -34.89 2.81 -20.47
C LEU A 70 -34.01 2.90 -21.71
N LYS A 71 -34.59 3.34 -22.84
CA LYS A 71 -33.87 3.53 -24.10
C LYS A 71 -32.87 4.68 -24.01
N GLU A 72 -33.22 5.77 -23.33
CA GLU A 72 -32.33 6.92 -23.10
C GLU A 72 -31.18 6.56 -22.15
N LEU A 73 -31.45 5.79 -21.09
CA LEU A 73 -30.43 5.22 -20.20
C LEU A 73 -29.49 4.26 -20.94
N ALA A 74 -30.03 3.41 -21.82
CA ALA A 74 -29.23 2.54 -22.68
C ALA A 74 -28.35 3.37 -23.63
N GLN A 75 -28.90 4.43 -24.24
CA GLN A 75 -28.15 5.34 -25.10
C GLN A 75 -27.05 6.10 -24.36
N ARG A 76 -27.32 6.58 -23.13
CA ARG A 76 -26.32 7.20 -22.25
C ARG A 76 -25.21 6.21 -21.86
N LYS A 77 -25.54 4.93 -21.65
CA LYS A 77 -24.55 3.85 -21.44
C LYS A 77 -23.70 3.57 -22.68
N THR A 78 -24.22 3.78 -23.89
CA THR A 78 -23.48 3.60 -25.15
C THR A 78 -22.69 4.83 -25.63
N ALA A 79 -22.87 6.00 -25.02
CA ALA A 79 -22.15 7.22 -25.39
C ALA A 79 -20.66 7.12 -24.99
N THR A 80 -19.88 6.39 -25.78
CA THR A 80 -18.43 6.38 -25.70
C THR A 80 -17.92 7.74 -26.16
N GLY A 81 -17.22 8.46 -25.26
CA GLY A 81 -16.58 9.72 -25.58
C GLY A 81 -15.64 9.64 -26.80
N PRO A 82 -15.21 10.78 -27.36
CA PRO A 82 -14.49 10.83 -28.63
C PRO A 82 -13.28 9.89 -28.62
N LYS A 83 -13.18 9.02 -29.64
CA LYS A 83 -12.07 8.09 -29.88
C LYS A 83 -10.75 8.86 -29.94
N LYS A 84 -10.12 9.08 -28.80
CA LYS A 84 -8.77 9.66 -28.73
C LYS A 84 -7.84 8.64 -29.39
N LYS A 85 -7.08 9.08 -30.41
CA LYS A 85 -6.01 8.28 -31.04
C LYS A 85 -5.23 7.56 -29.93
N VAL A 86 -5.20 6.24 -29.98
CA VAL A 86 -4.50 5.40 -29.00
C VAL A 86 -3.04 5.85 -28.97
N PRO A 87 -2.55 6.47 -27.89
CA PRO A 87 -1.15 6.83 -27.82
C PRO A 87 -0.29 5.54 -27.80
N PRO A 88 0.92 5.56 -28.37
CA PRO A 88 1.75 4.37 -28.50
C PRO A 88 2.03 3.74 -27.13
N LYS A 89 2.07 2.40 -27.09
CA LYS A 89 2.39 1.62 -25.87
C LYS A 89 3.70 2.12 -25.26
N ARG A 90 3.61 2.93 -24.21
CA ARG A 90 4.76 3.29 -23.38
C ARG A 90 4.87 2.26 -22.27
N PHE A 91 5.67 1.23 -22.50
CA PHE A 91 6.08 0.32 -21.44
C PHE A 91 6.91 1.09 -20.39
N ILE A 92 6.86 0.69 -19.12
CA ILE A 92 7.89 1.09 -18.15
C ILE A 92 9.27 0.63 -18.63
N LEU A 93 9.28 -0.49 -19.36
CA LEU A 93 10.45 -1.21 -19.82
C LEU A 93 10.81 -0.85 -21.25
N ARG A 94 12.02 -0.35 -21.47
CA ARG A 94 12.64 -0.43 -22.78
C ARG A 94 13.01 -1.90 -23.04
N PRO A 95 12.94 -2.39 -24.29
CA PRO A 95 13.58 -3.65 -24.64
C PRO A 95 15.05 -3.63 -24.19
N PRO A 96 15.64 -4.78 -23.81
CA PRO A 96 17.07 -4.84 -23.51
C PRO A 96 17.87 -4.24 -24.67
N LEU A 97 18.89 -3.48 -24.31
CA LEU A 97 19.71 -2.69 -25.23
C LEU A 97 20.32 -3.62 -26.31
N ASP A 98 20.17 -3.25 -27.58
CA ASP A 98 20.75 -3.94 -28.74
C ASP A 98 22.25 -3.63 -28.85
N ASP A 99 22.98 -3.86 -27.76
CA ASP A 99 24.42 -3.66 -27.66
C ASP A 99 25.06 -4.99 -27.24
N LYS A 100 25.76 -5.62 -28.19
CA LYS A 100 26.44 -6.90 -27.98
C LYS A 100 27.41 -6.85 -26.78
N LYS A 101 28.16 -5.75 -26.61
CA LYS A 101 29.12 -5.61 -25.51
C LYS A 101 28.42 -5.56 -24.16
N LEU A 102 27.27 -4.88 -24.12
CA LEU A 102 26.48 -4.81 -22.91
C LEU A 102 25.82 -6.16 -22.59
N ALA A 103 25.31 -6.86 -23.61
CA ALA A 103 24.73 -8.20 -23.46
C ALA A 103 25.77 -9.20 -22.90
N GLU A 104 26.98 -9.22 -23.45
CA GLU A 104 28.11 -10.03 -22.94
C GLU A 104 28.46 -9.68 -21.49
N ARG A 105 28.48 -8.38 -21.15
CA ARG A 105 28.71 -7.94 -19.77
C ARG A 105 27.63 -8.47 -18.81
N PHE A 106 26.37 -8.50 -19.23
CA PHE A 106 25.29 -9.05 -18.41
C PHE A 106 25.39 -10.56 -18.26
N LEU A 107 25.69 -11.29 -19.34
CA LEU A 107 25.87 -12.75 -19.28
C LEU A 107 27.00 -13.15 -18.31
N ASN A 108 28.06 -12.33 -18.23
CA ASN A 108 29.16 -12.51 -17.29
C ASN A 108 28.92 -11.88 -15.91
N SER A 109 27.75 -11.27 -15.69
CA SER A 109 27.42 -10.58 -14.45
C SER A 109 26.98 -11.57 -13.37
N PRO A 110 27.41 -11.39 -12.11
CA PRO A 110 26.82 -12.09 -10.97
C PRO A 110 25.30 -11.89 -10.87
N GLN A 111 24.74 -10.85 -11.48
CA GLN A 111 23.28 -10.64 -11.45
C GLN A 111 22.47 -11.68 -12.23
N LEU A 112 23.11 -12.46 -13.12
CA LEU A 112 22.49 -13.58 -13.84
C LEU A 112 23.01 -14.95 -13.38
N SER A 113 23.81 -15.02 -12.30
CA SER A 113 24.43 -16.28 -11.90
C SER A 113 23.47 -17.25 -11.23
N LEU A 114 22.37 -16.78 -10.63
CA LEU A 114 21.45 -17.63 -9.86
C LEU A 114 20.12 -17.81 -10.59
N LYS A 115 19.90 -19.03 -11.08
CA LYS A 115 18.63 -19.41 -11.74
C LYS A 115 17.52 -19.70 -10.74
N SER A 116 17.84 -20.26 -9.58
CA SER A 116 16.89 -20.61 -8.50
C SER A 116 16.33 -19.38 -7.78
N PHE A 117 17.14 -18.33 -7.61
CA PHE A 117 16.78 -17.12 -6.86
C PHE A 117 16.90 -15.85 -7.72
N PRO A 118 16.06 -15.66 -8.74
CA PRO A 118 16.20 -14.53 -9.69
C PRO A 118 16.10 -13.16 -9.02
N LEU A 119 15.29 -13.02 -7.96
CA LEU A 119 15.19 -11.78 -7.20
C LEU A 119 16.49 -11.47 -6.45
N LEU A 120 17.04 -12.45 -5.73
CA LEU A 120 18.33 -12.30 -5.04
C LEU A 120 19.44 -11.99 -6.04
N SER A 121 19.50 -12.77 -7.12
CA SER A 121 20.43 -12.57 -8.23
C SER A 121 20.39 -11.12 -8.72
N SER A 122 19.19 -10.56 -8.91
CA SER A 122 19.04 -9.18 -9.37
C SER A 122 19.65 -8.13 -8.42
N CYS A 123 19.82 -8.44 -7.13
CA CYS A 123 20.39 -7.53 -6.13
C CYS A 123 21.90 -7.72 -5.91
N LEU A 124 22.51 -8.75 -6.50
CA LEU A 124 23.96 -8.94 -6.52
C LEU A 124 24.67 -7.82 -7.29
N PRO A 125 25.98 -7.60 -7.06
CA PRO A 125 26.72 -6.59 -7.79
C PRO A 125 26.85 -6.97 -9.27
N SER A 126 26.74 -5.98 -10.16
CA SER A 126 26.82 -6.22 -11.62
C SER A 126 28.19 -6.73 -12.10
N SER A 127 29.23 -6.65 -11.27
CA SER A 127 30.57 -7.17 -11.52
C SER A 127 31.14 -7.77 -10.24
N LYS A 128 32.19 -8.58 -10.36
CA LYS A 128 32.90 -9.17 -9.21
C LYS A 128 33.48 -8.07 -8.32
N LEU A 129 33.54 -8.38 -7.02
CA LEU A 129 34.13 -7.52 -6.00
C LEU A 129 35.64 -7.40 -6.19
N ASN A 130 36.17 -6.20 -6.02
CA ASN A 130 37.60 -5.89 -6.12
C ASN A 130 38.32 -6.23 -4.80
N ASN A 131 39.66 -6.15 -4.80
CA ASN A 131 40.44 -6.42 -3.58
C ASN A 131 40.08 -5.48 -2.42
N ALA A 132 39.81 -4.20 -2.68
CA ALA A 132 39.38 -3.25 -1.66
C ALA A 132 38.01 -3.59 -1.03
N ASP A 133 37.15 -4.27 -1.78
CA ASP A 133 35.85 -4.72 -1.29
C ASP A 133 36.02 -5.95 -0.40
N LYS A 134 36.94 -6.86 -0.78
CA LYS A 134 37.32 -8.03 0.02
C LYS A 134 37.98 -7.64 1.33
N THR A 135 38.90 -6.67 1.32
CA THR A 135 39.52 -6.18 2.56
C THR A 135 38.49 -5.62 3.54
N TRP A 136 37.45 -4.93 3.05
CA TRP A 136 36.36 -4.48 3.93
C TRP A 136 35.62 -5.66 4.53
N ILE A 137 35.32 -6.68 3.73
CA ILE A 137 34.65 -7.89 4.19
C ILE A 137 35.47 -8.55 5.29
N ASP A 138 36.77 -8.72 5.07
CA ASP A 138 37.67 -9.35 6.04
C ASP A 138 37.78 -8.55 7.35
N GLU A 139 37.80 -7.21 7.27
CA GLU A 139 37.95 -6.33 8.44
C GLU A 139 36.66 -6.16 9.26
N TYR A 140 35.50 -6.04 8.60
CA TYR A 140 34.28 -5.53 9.25
C TYR A 140 33.10 -6.50 9.27
N LEU A 141 33.09 -7.54 8.42
CA LEU A 141 31.91 -8.41 8.31
C LEU A 141 31.62 -9.17 9.61
N LEU A 142 32.66 -9.59 10.34
CA LEU A 142 32.50 -10.30 11.60
C LEU A 142 31.79 -9.44 12.66
N GLU A 143 32.15 -8.15 12.75
CA GLU A 143 31.49 -7.18 13.64
C GLU A 143 30.00 -7.06 13.30
N VAL A 144 29.67 -6.95 12.00
CA VAL A 144 28.27 -6.90 11.54
C VAL A 144 27.52 -8.18 11.88
N LYS A 145 28.09 -9.35 11.59
CA LYS A 145 27.47 -10.64 11.87
C LYS A 145 27.22 -10.82 13.37
N GLN A 146 28.21 -10.48 14.20
CA GLN A 146 28.09 -10.54 15.65
C GLN A 146 26.99 -9.60 16.16
N ALA A 147 26.97 -8.35 15.70
CA ALA A 147 25.95 -7.37 16.08
C ALA A 147 24.53 -7.82 15.71
N LEU A 148 24.36 -8.55 14.59
CA LEU A 148 23.08 -9.04 14.11
C LEU A 148 22.71 -10.45 14.62
N GLY A 149 23.60 -11.10 15.37
CA GLY A 149 23.40 -12.45 15.91
C GLY A 149 23.48 -13.56 14.86
N TYR A 150 24.35 -13.42 13.86
CA TYR A 150 24.60 -14.44 12.84
C TYR A 150 25.86 -15.25 13.12
N SER A 151 25.93 -16.45 12.53
CA SER A 151 27.14 -17.27 12.55
C SER A 151 28.32 -16.51 11.93
N LEU A 152 29.48 -16.61 12.59
CA LEU A 152 30.72 -15.96 12.15
C LEU A 152 31.38 -16.68 10.96
N GLU A 153 30.98 -17.92 10.68
CA GLU A 153 31.49 -18.70 9.55
C GLU A 153 31.21 -18.01 8.21
N PRO A 154 32.10 -18.12 7.21
CA PRO A 154 31.86 -17.60 5.87
C PRO A 154 30.60 -18.20 5.25
N SER A 155 29.69 -17.35 4.76
CA SER A 155 28.45 -17.82 4.13
C SER A 155 28.70 -18.62 2.85
N GLU A 156 29.87 -18.46 2.21
CA GLU A 156 30.26 -19.20 1.00
C GLU A 156 30.36 -20.72 1.21
N SER A 157 30.51 -21.16 2.46
CA SER A 157 30.53 -22.59 2.85
C SER A 157 29.15 -23.28 2.69
N LEU A 158 28.08 -22.50 2.56
CA LEU A 158 26.73 -23.01 2.36
C LEU A 158 26.52 -23.52 0.91
N GLY A 159 25.63 -24.50 0.75
CA GLY A 159 25.29 -25.08 -0.56
C GLY A 159 24.65 -24.07 -1.52
N ASP A 160 24.78 -24.32 -2.83
CA ASP A 160 24.28 -23.43 -3.91
C ASP A 160 22.75 -23.21 -3.88
N ASP A 161 22.01 -24.15 -3.30
CA ASP A 161 20.55 -24.06 -3.14
C ASP A 161 20.13 -23.19 -1.95
N ASN A 162 21.07 -22.70 -1.14
CA ASN A 162 20.75 -21.84 0.00
C ASN A 162 20.99 -20.36 -0.35
N PRO A 163 19.95 -19.49 -0.36
CA PRO A 163 20.11 -18.07 -0.67
C PRO A 163 21.01 -17.36 0.37
N ALA A 164 21.16 -17.90 1.58
CA ALA A 164 22.08 -17.39 2.60
C ALA A 164 23.55 -17.47 2.17
N LYS A 165 23.92 -18.28 1.17
CA LYS A 165 25.29 -18.32 0.60
C LYS A 165 25.81 -16.93 0.21
N HIS A 166 24.91 -16.07 -0.25
CA HIS A 166 25.25 -14.72 -0.71
C HIS A 166 25.16 -13.64 0.38
N PHE A 167 24.83 -14.02 1.61
CA PHE A 167 24.50 -13.07 2.66
C PHE A 167 25.67 -12.12 2.98
N ASP A 168 26.90 -12.63 3.00
CA ASP A 168 28.12 -11.84 3.26
C ASP A 168 28.31 -10.72 2.22
N THR A 169 28.10 -11.06 0.95
CA THR A 169 28.14 -10.08 -0.15
C THR A 169 27.02 -9.04 -0.01
N LEU A 170 25.81 -9.46 0.36
CA LEU A 170 24.68 -8.54 0.52
C LEU A 170 24.83 -7.64 1.74
N LEU A 171 25.38 -8.15 2.85
CA LEU A 171 25.73 -7.36 4.03
C LEU A 171 26.78 -6.31 3.67
N TYR A 172 27.86 -6.70 3.00
CA TYR A 172 28.84 -5.74 2.48
C TYR A 172 28.14 -4.61 1.70
N LEU A 173 27.34 -4.96 0.69
CA LEU A 173 26.62 -3.98 -0.13
C LEU A 173 25.67 -3.08 0.70
N ALA A 174 25.03 -3.61 1.75
CA ALA A 174 24.12 -2.85 2.59
C ALA A 174 24.81 -1.65 3.27
N PHE A 175 26.10 -1.76 3.62
CA PHE A 175 26.88 -0.68 4.25
C PHE A 175 27.52 0.29 3.24
N GLN A 176 27.51 0.01 1.94
CA GLN A 176 28.14 0.86 0.92
C GLN A 176 27.27 2.04 0.46
N HIS A 177 26.87 2.89 1.40
CA HIS A 177 25.99 4.03 1.11
C HIS A 177 26.68 5.13 0.28
N PRO A 178 25.91 6.00 -0.42
CA PRO A 178 26.48 6.98 -1.36
C PRO A 178 27.46 7.99 -0.76
N SER A 179 27.30 8.33 0.53
CA SER A 179 28.20 9.23 1.26
C SER A 179 29.48 8.56 1.79
N CYS A 180 29.66 7.26 1.60
CA CYS A 180 30.83 6.56 2.11
C CYS A 180 32.00 6.74 1.12
N ASP A 181 33.17 7.13 1.62
CA ASP A 181 34.39 7.28 0.81
C ASP A 181 34.82 6.00 0.10
N ARG A 182 34.47 4.84 0.69
CA ARG A 182 34.83 3.49 0.22
C ARG A 182 33.95 3.03 -0.94
N ALA A 183 32.72 3.53 -1.04
CA ALA A 183 31.74 3.10 -2.03
C ALA A 183 32.01 3.67 -3.43
N ARG A 184 33.25 3.75 -3.93
CA ARG A 184 33.56 4.44 -5.21
C ARG A 184 33.08 3.67 -6.43
N ALA A 185 33.10 2.33 -6.37
CA ALA A 185 32.76 1.51 -7.51
C ALA A 185 31.27 1.59 -7.87
N ARG A 186 30.97 1.81 -9.16
CA ARG A 186 29.59 1.97 -9.65
C ARG A 186 28.70 0.75 -9.36
N HIS A 187 29.25 -0.45 -9.49
CA HIS A 187 28.51 -1.70 -9.26
C HIS A 187 28.11 -1.88 -7.78
N VAL A 188 28.96 -1.41 -6.86
CA VAL A 188 28.72 -1.40 -5.43
C VAL A 188 27.64 -0.39 -5.06
N LYS A 189 27.75 0.86 -5.50
CA LYS A 189 26.71 1.89 -5.29
C LYS A 189 25.34 1.43 -5.80
N ASN A 190 25.33 0.78 -6.97
CA ASN A 190 24.12 0.23 -7.55
C ASN A 190 23.54 -0.90 -6.69
N GLY A 191 24.37 -1.86 -6.25
CA GLY A 191 23.96 -2.94 -5.35
C GLY A 191 23.33 -2.42 -4.06
N HIS A 192 24.01 -1.50 -3.37
CA HIS A 192 23.48 -0.82 -2.18
C HIS A 192 22.11 -0.18 -2.45
N SER A 193 22.01 0.63 -3.51
CA SER A 193 20.77 1.35 -3.81
C SER A 193 19.59 0.42 -4.12
N ARG A 194 19.84 -0.78 -4.66
CA ARG A 194 18.83 -1.80 -4.99
C ARG A 194 18.33 -2.51 -3.74
N LEU A 195 19.23 -2.90 -2.84
CA LEU A 195 18.87 -3.44 -1.52
C LEU A 195 18.07 -2.41 -0.72
N TRP A 196 18.54 -1.16 -0.70
CA TRP A 196 17.85 -0.03 -0.07
C TRP A 196 16.41 0.15 -0.59
N PHE A 197 16.23 0.08 -1.91
CA PHE A 197 14.92 0.19 -2.55
C PHE A 197 13.97 -0.95 -2.15
N LEU A 198 14.45 -2.19 -2.12
CA LEU A 198 13.66 -3.36 -1.72
C LEU A 198 13.29 -3.29 -0.23
N GLY A 199 14.30 -3.11 0.62
CA GLY A 199 14.15 -3.21 2.06
C GLY A 199 13.25 -2.13 2.67
N GLN A 200 13.09 -0.99 1.99
CA GLN A 200 12.04 -0.02 2.33
C GLN A 200 10.66 -0.69 2.43
N TYR A 201 10.26 -1.41 1.39
CA TYR A 201 8.90 -1.95 1.31
C TYR A 201 8.75 -3.22 2.14
N VAL A 202 9.83 -4.00 2.28
CA VAL A 202 9.91 -5.13 3.22
C VAL A 202 9.54 -4.67 4.63
N LEU A 203 10.19 -3.62 5.12
CA LEU A 203 9.94 -3.06 6.44
C LEU A 203 8.51 -2.53 6.59
N GLU A 204 8.01 -1.83 5.57
CA GLU A 204 6.65 -1.30 5.59
C GLU A 204 5.59 -2.42 5.64
N LEU A 205 5.78 -3.54 4.91
CA LEU A 205 4.88 -4.70 4.99
C LEU A 205 5.02 -5.40 6.35
N ALA A 206 6.24 -5.68 6.80
CA ALA A 206 6.49 -6.40 8.05
C ALA A 206 5.76 -5.75 9.22
N LEU A 207 5.94 -4.45 9.40
CA LEU A 207 5.29 -3.70 10.47
C LEU A 207 3.78 -3.56 10.25
N THR A 208 3.31 -3.54 9.00
CA THR A 208 1.86 -3.51 8.71
C THR A 208 1.19 -4.81 9.13
N GLU A 209 1.74 -5.96 8.75
CA GLU A 209 1.25 -7.27 9.20
C GLU A 209 1.31 -7.40 10.72
N PHE A 210 2.41 -6.92 11.32
CA PHE A 210 2.59 -6.93 12.77
C PHE A 210 1.50 -6.13 13.49
N PHE A 211 1.30 -4.87 13.10
CA PHE A 211 0.36 -3.98 13.78
C PHE A 211 -1.11 -4.31 13.48
N LEU A 212 -1.43 -4.84 12.30
CA LEU A 212 -2.78 -5.33 12.02
C LEU A 212 -3.16 -6.44 13.00
N GLN A 213 -2.26 -7.39 13.25
CA GLN A 213 -2.51 -8.52 14.14
C GLN A 213 -2.40 -8.15 15.63
N ARG A 214 -1.51 -7.22 15.99
CA ARG A 214 -1.33 -6.76 17.38
C ARG A 214 -2.45 -5.83 17.86
N TYR A 215 -2.98 -4.99 16.99
CA TYR A 215 -4.05 -4.02 17.29
C TYR A 215 -5.27 -4.29 16.41
N PRO A 216 -6.00 -5.40 16.64
CA PRO A 216 -7.12 -5.84 15.81
C PRO A 216 -8.36 -4.94 15.90
N ARG A 217 -8.42 -3.98 16.84
CA ARG A 217 -9.52 -3.00 17.01
C ARG A 217 -9.18 -1.59 16.51
N GLU A 218 -7.91 -1.33 16.23
CA GLU A 218 -7.46 0.00 15.77
C GLU A 218 -7.62 0.13 14.24
N SER A 219 -7.92 1.33 13.77
CA SER A 219 -7.87 1.63 12.34
C SER A 219 -6.42 1.74 11.84
N PRO A 220 -6.17 1.69 10.52
CA PRO A 220 -4.82 1.86 9.97
C PRO A 220 -4.14 3.21 10.27
N GLY A 221 -4.90 4.24 10.66
CA GLY A 221 -4.36 5.56 10.99
C GLY A 221 -3.33 5.52 12.12
N PRO A 222 -3.74 5.11 13.35
CA PRO A 222 -2.85 4.82 14.47
C PRO A 222 -1.66 3.93 14.10
N MET A 223 -1.88 2.84 13.36
CA MET A 223 -0.81 1.92 12.97
C MET A 223 0.27 2.59 12.12
N ARG A 224 -0.11 3.48 11.19
CA ARG A 224 0.85 4.24 10.39
C ARG A 224 1.69 5.20 11.24
N GLU A 225 1.10 5.77 12.29
CA GLU A 225 1.83 6.61 13.25
C GLU A 225 2.86 5.76 14.01
N ARG A 226 2.48 4.55 14.48
CA ARG A 226 3.40 3.59 15.13
C ARG A 226 4.56 3.18 14.21
N VAL A 227 4.27 2.83 12.95
CA VAL A 227 5.31 2.53 11.93
C VAL A 227 6.28 3.70 11.77
N PHE A 228 5.76 4.93 11.66
CA PHE A 228 6.59 6.10 11.50
C PHE A 228 7.45 6.40 12.74
N ALA A 229 6.96 6.10 13.94
CA ALA A 229 7.74 6.24 15.17
C ALA A 229 8.88 5.21 15.29
N LEU A 230 8.68 3.99 14.80
CA LEU A 230 9.74 2.97 14.82
C LEU A 230 10.80 3.18 13.73
N ILE A 231 10.39 3.30 12.46
CA ILE A 231 11.30 3.31 11.30
C ILE A 231 11.40 4.68 10.61
N GLY A 232 10.89 5.73 11.26
CA GLY A 232 11.07 7.10 10.81
C GLY A 232 12.53 7.50 10.86
N LYS A 233 12.99 8.26 9.86
CA LYS A 233 14.40 8.70 9.71
C LYS A 233 15.02 9.35 10.97
N ARG A 234 14.19 9.91 11.86
CA ARG A 234 14.59 10.51 13.13
C ARG A 234 15.08 9.47 14.14
N TYR A 235 14.47 8.29 14.14
CA TYR A 235 14.70 7.22 15.12
C TYR A 235 15.76 6.22 14.65
N LEU A 236 15.97 6.07 13.34
CA LEU A 236 16.95 5.13 12.81
C LEU A 236 18.39 5.27 13.38
N PRO A 237 18.92 6.48 13.65
CA PRO A 237 20.24 6.60 14.31
C PRO A 237 20.28 5.97 15.70
N LYS A 238 19.19 6.06 16.48
CA LYS A 238 19.07 5.41 17.79
C LYS A 238 19.22 3.90 17.65
N TRP A 239 18.57 3.30 16.65
CA TRP A 239 18.62 1.85 16.42
C TRP A 239 19.97 1.39 15.92
N ILE A 240 20.59 2.09 14.96
CA ILE A 240 21.96 1.79 14.52
C ILE A 240 22.93 1.83 15.70
N LYS A 241 22.80 2.80 16.61
CA LYS A 241 23.63 2.92 17.80
C LYS A 241 23.37 1.81 18.82
N ALA A 242 22.11 1.43 19.00
CA ALA A 242 21.73 0.32 19.90
C ALA A 242 22.36 -1.01 19.46
N ALA A 243 22.52 -1.22 18.15
CA ALA A 243 23.20 -2.39 17.59
C ALA A 243 24.71 -2.22 17.42
N SER A 244 25.31 -1.12 17.90
CA SER A 244 26.74 -0.81 17.74
C SER A 244 27.24 -0.72 16.29
N LEU A 245 26.35 -0.45 15.32
CA LEU A 245 26.69 -0.42 13.89
C LEU A 245 27.13 0.96 13.38
N GLN A 246 27.14 1.99 14.24
CA GLN A 246 27.38 3.38 13.85
C GLN A 246 28.78 3.61 13.26
N ASN A 247 29.79 2.91 13.76
CA ASN A 247 31.19 3.06 13.33
C ASN A 247 31.40 2.52 11.91
N LEU A 248 30.58 1.57 11.47
CA LEU A 248 30.61 1.05 10.10
C LEU A 248 30.01 2.03 9.08
N ILE A 249 29.06 2.86 9.53
CA ILE A 249 28.44 3.90 8.69
C ILE A 249 29.32 5.16 8.68
N PHE A 250 29.84 5.54 9.84
CA PHE A 250 30.65 6.75 10.04
C PHE A 250 32.00 6.38 10.66
N PRO A 251 32.97 5.87 9.89
CA PRO A 251 34.25 5.39 10.43
C PRO A 251 35.15 6.49 10.96
N TYR A 252 34.98 7.74 10.48
CA TYR A 252 35.83 8.88 10.85
C TYR A 252 35.08 9.96 11.65
N ASP A 253 33.76 9.86 11.76
CA ASP A 253 32.91 10.87 12.37
C ASP A 253 32.14 10.29 13.55
N ASP A 254 32.03 11.07 14.62
CA ASP A 254 31.12 10.77 15.72
C ASP A 254 29.67 11.06 15.28
N MET A 255 28.86 10.02 15.16
CA MET A 255 27.47 10.10 14.73
C MET A 255 26.64 11.10 15.57
N ASP A 256 26.96 11.31 16.86
CA ASP A 256 26.21 12.23 17.70
C ASP A 256 26.52 13.70 17.39
N LYS A 257 27.75 13.98 16.93
CA LYS A 257 28.21 15.33 16.55
C LYS A 257 27.76 15.74 15.14
N LEU A 258 27.39 14.77 14.30
CA LEU A 258 26.92 15.05 12.95
C LEU A 258 25.60 15.82 12.93
N ILE A 259 25.51 16.77 11.98
CA ILE A 259 24.28 17.50 11.73
C ILE A 259 23.21 16.52 11.24
N ARG A 260 21.97 16.70 11.70
CA ARG A 260 20.82 15.86 11.36
C ARG A 260 20.70 15.55 9.85
N LYS A 261 20.95 16.53 8.99
CA LYS A 261 20.84 16.40 7.53
C LYS A 261 21.90 15.47 6.93
N GLU A 262 23.06 15.37 7.56
CA GLU A 262 24.17 14.50 7.13
C GLU A 262 24.07 13.12 7.78
N ARG A 263 23.54 13.05 9.00
CA ARG A 263 23.34 11.81 9.76
C ARG A 263 22.17 10.95 9.28
N GLU A 264 20.98 11.53 9.15
CA GLU A 264 19.76 10.74 8.90
C GLU A 264 19.76 10.00 7.56
N PRO A 265 20.20 10.59 6.42
CA PRO A 265 20.10 9.92 5.13
C PRO A 265 20.98 8.68 4.97
N PRO A 266 22.30 8.68 5.32
CA PRO A 266 23.14 7.48 5.25
C PRO A 266 22.63 6.35 6.15
N VAL A 267 22.29 6.68 7.40
CA VAL A 267 21.71 5.73 8.36
C VAL A 267 20.44 5.10 7.79
N LYS A 268 19.54 5.93 7.25
CA LYS A 268 18.32 5.44 6.63
C LYS A 268 18.58 4.51 5.45
N SER A 269 19.56 4.84 4.60
CA SER A 269 19.86 3.99 3.45
C SER A 269 20.47 2.65 3.85
N VAL A 270 21.38 2.63 4.82
CA VAL A 270 21.97 1.40 5.36
C VAL A 270 20.93 0.55 6.06
N PHE A 271 20.14 1.14 6.97
CA PHE A 271 19.12 0.41 7.72
C PHE A 271 18.13 -0.29 6.78
N TRP A 272 17.59 0.42 5.79
CA TRP A 272 16.70 -0.20 4.80
C TRP A 272 17.44 -1.22 3.92
N ALA A 273 18.68 -0.96 3.48
CA ALA A 273 19.43 -1.92 2.66
C ALA A 273 19.72 -3.23 3.40
N LEU A 274 19.99 -3.15 4.71
CA LEU A 274 20.19 -4.29 5.58
C LEU A 274 18.98 -5.23 5.57
N PHE A 275 17.76 -4.68 5.73
CA PHE A 275 16.53 -5.47 5.67
C PHE A 275 16.20 -5.97 4.27
N GLY A 276 16.69 -5.29 3.22
CA GLY A 276 16.69 -5.83 1.86
C GLY A 276 17.52 -7.11 1.76
N ALA A 277 18.72 -7.14 2.35
CA ALA A 277 19.59 -8.31 2.36
C ALA A 277 18.99 -9.47 3.18
N ILE A 278 18.54 -9.18 4.41
CA ILE A 278 17.93 -10.17 5.31
C ILE A 278 16.71 -10.83 4.64
N TYR A 279 15.84 -10.03 4.03
CA TYR A 279 14.66 -10.54 3.34
C TYR A 279 14.98 -11.51 2.20
N LEU A 280 16.03 -11.21 1.42
CA LEU A 280 16.44 -12.04 0.29
C LEU A 280 17.02 -13.39 0.73
N CYS A 281 17.74 -13.41 1.85
CA CYS A 281 18.42 -14.60 2.35
C CYS A 281 17.56 -15.45 3.29
N PHE A 282 16.72 -14.85 4.11
CA PHE A 282 16.04 -15.53 5.22
C PHE A 282 14.51 -15.29 5.28
N GLY A 283 13.98 -14.37 4.47
CA GLY A 283 12.55 -14.08 4.42
C GLY A 283 12.00 -13.23 5.57
N MET A 284 10.67 -13.14 5.66
CA MET A 284 9.96 -12.28 6.64
C MET A 284 10.16 -12.65 8.12
N PRO A 285 10.20 -13.93 8.53
CA PRO A 285 10.41 -14.29 9.95
C PRO A 285 11.69 -13.67 10.53
N GLU A 286 12.76 -13.67 9.75
CA GLU A 286 14.05 -13.12 10.17
C GLU A 286 14.04 -11.59 10.24
N VAL A 287 13.26 -10.94 9.37
CA VAL A 287 13.03 -9.48 9.45
C VAL A 287 12.42 -9.11 10.80
N TYR A 288 11.46 -9.90 11.31
CA TYR A 288 10.89 -9.67 12.65
C TYR A 288 11.92 -9.87 13.76
N ARG A 289 12.69 -10.96 13.71
CA ARG A 289 13.75 -11.23 14.69
C ARG A 289 14.71 -10.07 14.78
N VAL A 290 15.27 -9.62 13.65
CA VAL A 290 16.24 -8.52 13.66
C VAL A 290 15.61 -7.20 14.11
N LEU A 291 14.37 -6.88 13.72
CA LEU A 291 13.70 -5.67 14.18
C LEU A 291 13.50 -5.61 15.69
N PHE A 292 13.01 -6.70 16.28
CA PHE A 292 12.54 -6.67 17.67
C PHE A 292 13.54 -7.24 18.67
N GLU A 293 14.32 -8.26 18.29
CA GLU A 293 15.31 -8.88 19.16
C GLU A 293 16.65 -8.14 19.10
N VAL A 294 17.18 -7.93 17.90
CA VAL A 294 18.50 -7.31 17.70
C VAL A 294 18.44 -5.80 17.94
N PHE A 295 17.54 -5.10 17.25
CA PHE A 295 17.39 -3.65 17.43
C PHE A 295 16.60 -3.28 18.70
N GLY A 296 15.98 -4.23 19.39
CA GLY A 296 15.25 -3.98 20.64
C GLY A 296 14.08 -3.01 20.47
N MET A 297 13.42 -3.00 19.30
CA MET A 297 12.30 -2.10 19.05
C MET A 297 11.13 -2.44 19.98
N ASP A 298 10.69 -1.49 20.79
CA ASP A 298 9.51 -1.65 21.63
C ASP A 298 8.28 -0.97 21.01
N PRO A 299 7.29 -1.73 20.52
CA PRO A 299 6.06 -1.16 19.97
C PRO A 299 5.14 -0.52 21.02
N ASP A 300 5.34 -0.80 22.32
CA ASP A 300 4.57 -0.19 23.40
C ASP A 300 5.25 1.06 24.01
N ALA A 301 6.45 1.44 23.56
CA ALA A 301 7.12 2.66 23.99
C ALA A 301 6.25 3.91 23.78
N ASP A 302 6.33 4.88 24.70
CA ASP A 302 5.53 6.12 24.68
C ASP A 302 5.67 6.90 23.36
N GLU A 303 6.88 6.95 22.80
CA GLU A 303 7.18 7.63 21.53
C GLU A 303 6.45 6.99 20.35
N CYS A 304 6.07 5.72 20.47
CA CYS A 304 5.36 4.98 19.44
C CYS A 304 3.84 5.06 19.59
N GLN A 305 3.32 5.61 20.68
CA GLN A 305 1.87 5.70 20.86
C GLN A 305 1.26 6.73 19.89
N PRO A 306 0.17 6.37 19.19
CA PRO A 306 -0.52 7.26 18.27
C PRO A 306 -1.09 8.44 19.03
N ARG A 307 -1.25 9.57 18.35
CA ARG A 307 -1.86 10.76 18.97
C ARG A 307 -3.30 10.47 19.40
N SER A 308 -3.67 10.89 20.59
CA SER A 308 -5.06 10.85 21.06
C SER A 308 -5.95 11.68 20.12
N ARG A 309 -6.74 10.99 19.30
CA ARG A 309 -7.81 11.55 18.46
C ARG A 309 -9.11 10.88 18.89
N ARG A 310 -10.27 11.37 18.45
CA ARG A 310 -11.51 10.57 18.48
C ARG A 310 -11.27 9.33 17.60
N GLN A 311 -10.77 8.26 18.22
CA GLN A 311 -10.67 6.96 17.59
C GLN A 311 -12.07 6.36 17.66
N LEU A 312 -12.66 6.08 16.51
CA LEU A 312 -13.81 5.19 16.46
C LEU A 312 -13.21 3.79 16.48
N GLU A 313 -13.08 3.24 17.70
CA GLU A 313 -12.77 1.83 17.86
C GLU A 313 -13.87 1.00 17.21
N ASP A 314 -13.46 -0.12 16.64
CA ASP A 314 -14.40 -1.10 16.16
C ASP A 314 -14.87 -1.99 17.31
N VAL A 315 -16.16 -1.91 17.61
CA VAL A 315 -16.79 -2.55 18.78
C VAL A 315 -17.21 -4.00 18.49
N ASP A 316 -17.00 -4.51 17.28
CA ASP A 316 -17.38 -5.87 16.90
C ASP A 316 -16.50 -6.95 17.59
N TYR A 317 -16.94 -8.21 17.45
CA TYR A 317 -16.26 -9.39 17.97
C TYR A 317 -14.93 -9.56 17.25
N VAL A 318 -13.84 -9.38 17.98
CA VAL A 318 -12.50 -9.76 17.51
C VAL A 318 -12.42 -11.28 17.53
N SER A 319 -11.66 -11.88 16.60
CA SER A 319 -11.42 -13.33 16.64
C SER A 319 -10.77 -13.73 17.97
N VAL A 320 -11.16 -14.89 18.49
CA VAL A 320 -10.64 -15.49 19.74
C VAL A 320 -9.10 -15.48 19.81
N GLU A 321 -8.43 -15.66 18.67
CA GLU A 321 -6.95 -15.64 18.57
C GLU A 321 -6.29 -14.28 18.89
N PHE A 322 -7.06 -13.19 18.93
CA PHE A 322 -6.59 -11.89 19.38
C PHE A 322 -7.29 -11.40 20.66
N GLU A 323 -8.14 -12.24 21.25
CA GLU A 323 -8.71 -11.97 22.57
C GLU A 323 -7.64 -12.18 23.65
N GLY A 324 -7.59 -11.29 24.64
CA GLY A 324 -6.61 -11.36 25.72
C GLY A 324 -5.34 -10.54 25.46
N LYS A 325 -4.18 -11.23 25.41
CA LYS A 325 -2.87 -10.56 25.36
C LYS A 325 -2.53 -10.13 23.94
N LYS A 326 -1.99 -8.91 23.78
CA LYS A 326 -1.43 -8.43 22.52
C LYS A 326 -0.35 -9.39 22.01
N LEU A 327 -0.45 -9.78 20.73
CA LEU A 327 0.53 -10.65 20.09
C LEU A 327 1.93 -10.03 20.06
N GLY A 328 2.92 -10.83 20.42
CA GLY A 328 4.33 -10.55 20.24
C GLY A 328 4.78 -10.74 18.79
N TRP A 329 6.01 -10.35 18.50
CA TRP A 329 6.56 -10.58 17.16
C TRP A 329 6.90 -12.06 16.96
N GLN A 330 7.25 -12.80 18.02
CA GLN A 330 7.50 -14.25 17.96
C GLN A 330 6.23 -15.00 17.56
N ASP A 331 5.09 -14.65 18.16
CA ASP A 331 3.78 -15.20 17.78
C ASP A 331 3.48 -14.96 16.29
N ILE A 332 4.00 -13.85 15.74
CA ILE A 332 3.77 -13.48 14.35
C ILE A 332 4.72 -14.21 13.41
N ALA A 333 6.01 -14.22 13.72
CA ALA A 333 7.06 -14.84 12.91
C ALA A 333 6.99 -16.37 12.89
N THR A 334 6.57 -17.01 13.98
CA THR A 334 6.54 -18.48 14.11
C THR A 334 5.20 -19.10 13.73
N TYR A 335 4.19 -18.29 13.42
CA TYR A 335 2.86 -18.77 13.11
C TYR A 335 2.85 -19.64 11.85
N LYS A 336 2.43 -20.89 12.03
CA LYS A 336 2.13 -21.80 10.95
C LYS A 336 0.62 -21.95 10.85
N PRO A 337 0.00 -21.66 9.69
CA PRO A 337 -1.40 -21.96 9.46
C PRO A 337 -1.70 -23.44 9.73
N PRO A 338 -2.86 -23.79 10.30
CA PRO A 338 -3.33 -25.17 10.39
C PRO A 338 -3.37 -25.87 9.02
N GLU A 339 -3.28 -27.21 9.00
CA GLU A 339 -3.33 -27.98 7.73
C GLU A 339 -4.65 -27.81 6.97
N ASP A 340 -5.74 -27.52 7.69
CA ASP A 340 -7.09 -27.25 7.20
C ASP A 340 -7.35 -25.74 6.97
N ALA A 341 -6.31 -24.90 7.00
CA ALA A 341 -6.46 -23.46 6.82
C ALA A 341 -7.09 -23.12 5.46
N LEU A 342 -8.21 -22.38 5.52
CA LEU A 342 -8.88 -21.87 4.32
C LEU A 342 -8.03 -20.87 3.54
N PHE A 343 -7.07 -20.20 4.17
CA PHE A 343 -6.38 -19.05 3.59
C PHE A 343 -4.87 -19.20 3.71
N ALA A 344 -4.12 -18.51 2.84
CA ALA A 344 -2.67 -18.41 2.92
C ALA A 344 -2.22 -17.73 4.23
N HIS A 345 -2.92 -16.68 4.65
CA HIS A 345 -2.65 -15.97 5.90
C HIS A 345 -3.93 -15.84 6.74
N PRO A 346 -4.40 -16.91 7.38
CA PRO A 346 -5.72 -16.94 8.02
C PRO A 346 -5.83 -15.95 9.18
N ARG A 347 -4.81 -15.85 10.04
CA ARG A 347 -4.78 -14.85 11.11
C ARG A 347 -4.77 -13.42 10.56
N LEU A 348 -3.97 -13.13 9.53
CA LEU A 348 -3.97 -11.79 8.91
C LEU A 348 -5.32 -11.46 8.24
N PHE A 349 -5.96 -12.44 7.60
CA PHE A 349 -7.33 -12.31 7.08
C PHE A 349 -8.28 -11.94 8.21
N ARG A 350 -8.26 -12.68 9.33
CA ARG A 350 -9.12 -12.45 10.50
C ARG A 350 -8.86 -11.12 11.18
N ALA A 351 -7.61 -10.66 11.17
CA ALA A 351 -7.27 -9.32 11.62
C ALA A 351 -7.93 -8.24 10.73
N CYS A 352 -8.15 -8.50 9.44
CA CYS A 352 -8.80 -7.53 8.54
C CYS A 352 -10.32 -7.72 8.44
N VAL A 353 -10.81 -8.95 8.56
CA VAL A 353 -12.21 -9.36 8.41
C VAL A 353 -12.58 -10.25 9.61
N PRO A 354 -13.06 -9.65 10.71
CA PRO A 354 -13.39 -10.38 11.91
C PRO A 354 -14.69 -11.20 11.76
N PRO A 355 -15.01 -12.07 12.74
CA PRO A 355 -16.26 -12.82 12.76
C PRO A 355 -17.50 -11.91 12.69
N GLY A 356 -18.63 -12.50 12.27
CA GLY A 356 -19.91 -11.77 12.15
C GLY A 356 -20.13 -11.06 10.80
N MET A 357 -19.09 -10.93 9.95
CA MET A 357 -19.24 -10.29 8.64
C MET A 357 -20.14 -11.05 7.65
N HIS A 358 -20.45 -12.31 7.94
CA HIS A 358 -21.44 -13.06 7.17
C HIS A 358 -22.84 -12.42 7.17
N ARG A 359 -23.15 -11.51 8.11
CA ARG A 359 -24.42 -10.73 8.12
C ARG A 359 -24.62 -9.86 6.89
N PHE A 360 -23.55 -9.53 6.16
CA PHE A 360 -23.61 -8.76 4.91
C PHE A 360 -23.84 -9.65 3.67
N ARG A 361 -23.89 -10.98 3.83
CA ARG A 361 -24.17 -11.90 2.73
C ARG A 361 -25.65 -11.86 2.32
N GLY A 362 -25.92 -12.30 1.09
CA GLY A 362 -27.28 -12.47 0.58
C GLY A 362 -27.99 -11.16 0.25
N ASN A 363 -27.23 -10.07 0.09
CA ASN A 363 -27.77 -8.81 -0.40
C ASN A 363 -27.75 -8.74 -1.93
N ILE A 364 -28.37 -7.70 -2.50
CA ILE A 364 -28.47 -7.49 -3.95
C ILE A 364 -27.09 -7.49 -4.63
N TRP A 365 -26.06 -6.95 -3.98
CA TRP A 365 -24.70 -6.92 -4.54
C TRP A 365 -24.13 -8.33 -4.77
N ASP A 366 -24.42 -9.27 -3.86
CA ASP A 366 -23.99 -10.67 -4.01
C ASP A 366 -24.62 -11.38 -5.20
N PHE A 367 -25.84 -11.00 -5.59
CA PHE A 367 -26.51 -11.60 -6.74
C PHE A 367 -26.09 -10.91 -8.05
N ASP A 368 -26.06 -9.58 -8.07
CA ASP A 368 -25.88 -8.82 -9.31
C ASP A 368 -24.41 -8.54 -9.67
N SER A 369 -23.60 -8.22 -8.67
CA SER A 369 -22.24 -7.69 -8.85
C SER A 369 -21.19 -8.77 -8.67
N LYS A 370 -21.30 -9.59 -7.62
CA LYS A 370 -20.30 -10.61 -7.27
C LYS A 370 -19.93 -11.53 -8.44
N PRO A 371 -20.84 -12.13 -9.22
CA PRO A 371 -20.47 -13.00 -10.34
C PRO A 371 -19.62 -12.28 -11.40
N LYS A 372 -19.97 -11.03 -11.71
CA LYS A 372 -19.26 -10.20 -12.70
C LYS A 372 -17.88 -9.78 -12.20
N VAL A 373 -17.78 -9.41 -10.92
CA VAL A 373 -16.51 -9.07 -10.27
C VAL A 373 -15.59 -10.28 -10.25
N MET A 374 -16.08 -11.44 -9.80
CA MET A 374 -15.32 -12.69 -9.76
C MET A 374 -14.84 -13.09 -11.16
N GLN A 375 -15.71 -13.06 -12.16
CA GLN A 375 -15.35 -13.34 -13.56
C GLN A 375 -14.25 -12.40 -14.06
N THR A 376 -14.36 -11.10 -13.77
CA THR A 376 -13.39 -10.09 -14.22
C THR A 376 -12.01 -10.27 -13.57
N LEU A 377 -11.98 -10.71 -12.31
CA LEU A 377 -10.75 -10.97 -11.55
C LEU A 377 -10.19 -12.39 -11.76
N GLY A 378 -10.92 -13.26 -12.48
CA GLY A 378 -10.52 -14.66 -12.71
C GLY A 378 -10.65 -15.53 -11.48
N TYR A 379 -11.71 -15.33 -10.68
CA TYR A 379 -12.03 -16.13 -9.50
C TYR A 379 -13.24 -17.05 -9.73
N PRO A 380 -13.34 -18.17 -8.97
CA PRO A 380 -12.35 -18.67 -8.02
C PRO A 380 -11.12 -19.28 -8.74
N LEU A 381 -9.98 -19.31 -8.07
CA LEU A 381 -8.79 -20.00 -8.59
C LEU A 381 -8.97 -21.52 -8.45
N THR A 382 -8.48 -22.27 -9.43
CA THR A 382 -8.42 -23.74 -9.37
C THR A 382 -7.40 -24.16 -8.31
N MET A 383 -7.87 -24.74 -7.21
CA MET A 383 -7.01 -25.31 -6.17
C MET A 383 -7.43 -26.75 -5.88
N ASN A 384 -6.44 -27.61 -5.68
CA ASN A 384 -6.64 -29.02 -5.39
C ASN A 384 -6.56 -29.22 -3.86
N ASP A 385 -7.53 -28.71 -3.12
CA ASP A 385 -7.63 -29.05 -1.70
C ASP A 385 -7.97 -30.53 -1.54
N ARG A 386 -7.55 -31.13 -0.42
CA ARG A 386 -7.88 -32.52 -0.09
C ARG A 386 -9.39 -32.74 0.08
N ILE A 387 -10.12 -31.70 0.53
CA ILE A 387 -11.52 -31.74 0.93
C ILE A 387 -12.26 -30.65 0.15
N LYS A 388 -13.34 -31.02 -0.55
CA LYS A 388 -14.10 -30.10 -1.42
C LYS A 388 -14.78 -28.99 -0.63
N GLU A 389 -15.24 -29.30 0.58
CA GLU A 389 -15.89 -28.40 1.51
C GLU A 389 -14.97 -27.23 1.92
N ILE A 390 -13.66 -27.46 2.00
CA ILE A 390 -12.65 -26.42 2.25
C ILE A 390 -12.59 -25.44 1.07
N THR A 391 -12.59 -25.96 -0.15
CA THR A 391 -12.61 -25.14 -1.36
C THR A 391 -13.88 -24.29 -1.43
N GLU A 392 -15.03 -24.89 -1.12
CA GLU A 392 -16.32 -24.20 -1.08
C GLU A 392 -16.34 -23.10 -0.01
N ALA A 393 -15.88 -23.39 1.21
CA ALA A 393 -15.78 -22.42 2.30
C ALA A 393 -14.87 -21.23 1.94
N ARG A 394 -13.71 -21.49 1.32
CA ARG A 394 -12.81 -20.42 0.84
C ARG A 394 -13.50 -19.54 -0.20
N ASN A 395 -14.21 -20.13 -1.15
CA ASN A 395 -14.89 -19.37 -2.20
C ASN A 395 -16.01 -18.49 -1.64
N ILE A 396 -16.71 -18.97 -0.61
CA ILE A 396 -17.72 -18.20 0.13
C ILE A 396 -17.08 -16.99 0.82
N GLU A 397 -15.96 -17.19 1.52
CA GLU A 397 -15.24 -16.13 2.21
C GLU A 397 -14.57 -15.13 1.25
N LEU A 398 -14.05 -15.61 0.12
CA LEU A 398 -13.57 -14.75 -0.97
C LEU A 398 -14.68 -13.84 -1.49
N GLY A 399 -15.89 -14.37 -1.69
CA GLY A 399 -17.05 -13.60 -2.13
C GLY A 399 -17.42 -12.49 -1.14
N LEU A 400 -17.44 -12.79 0.15
CA LEU A 400 -17.68 -11.82 1.21
C LEU A 400 -16.56 -10.75 1.26
N GLY A 401 -15.30 -11.17 1.20
CA GLY A 401 -14.17 -10.27 1.19
C GLY A 401 -14.21 -9.30 0.01
N LEU A 402 -14.57 -9.80 -1.18
CA LEU A 402 -14.73 -8.96 -2.37
C LEU A 402 -15.82 -7.93 -2.12
N GLN A 403 -16.98 -8.32 -1.61
CA GLN A 403 -18.05 -7.39 -1.26
C GLN A 403 -17.54 -6.28 -0.33
N LEU A 404 -16.84 -6.63 0.75
CA LEU A 404 -16.26 -5.66 1.69
C LEU A 404 -15.29 -4.67 1.01
N CYS A 405 -14.50 -5.11 0.02
CA CYS A 405 -13.64 -4.22 -0.77
C CYS A 405 -14.41 -3.20 -1.62
N PHE A 406 -15.70 -3.40 -1.90
CA PHE A 406 -16.54 -2.47 -2.67
C PHE A 406 -17.50 -1.63 -1.81
N LEU A 407 -17.61 -1.91 -0.51
CA LEU A 407 -18.40 -1.13 0.44
C LEU A 407 -17.62 0.12 0.88
N HIS A 408 -17.81 1.23 0.16
CA HIS A 408 -17.01 2.43 0.37
C HIS A 408 -17.32 3.10 1.74
N PRO A 409 -16.31 3.61 2.46
CA PRO A 409 -16.50 4.27 3.76
C PRO A 409 -17.46 5.47 3.77
N SER A 410 -17.84 6.02 2.61
CA SER A 410 -18.86 7.09 2.54
C SER A 410 -20.25 6.61 2.95
N LYS A 411 -20.59 5.33 2.69
CA LYS A 411 -21.88 4.74 3.07
C LYS A 411 -21.83 4.12 4.46
N HIS A 412 -20.74 3.42 4.75
CA HIS A 412 -20.56 2.65 5.98
C HIS A 412 -19.68 3.38 7.00
N LYS A 413 -19.77 4.71 7.08
CA LYS A 413 -18.84 5.54 7.86
C LYS A 413 -18.74 5.16 9.33
N PHE A 414 -19.87 4.77 9.92
CA PHE A 414 -20.01 4.37 11.32
C PHE A 414 -20.29 2.87 11.48
N GLU A 415 -20.17 2.11 10.39
CA GLU A 415 -20.45 0.69 10.38
C GLU A 415 -19.16 -0.10 10.14
N HIS A 416 -19.18 -1.34 10.58
CA HIS A 416 -18.03 -2.22 10.51
C HIS A 416 -17.42 -2.44 9.10
N PRO A 417 -18.16 -2.46 7.98
CA PRO A 417 -17.56 -2.64 6.66
C PRO A 417 -16.45 -1.62 6.32
N ARG A 418 -16.55 -0.39 6.86
CA ARG A 418 -15.46 0.60 6.73
C ARG A 418 -14.15 0.07 7.33
N PHE A 419 -14.22 -0.57 8.50
CA PHE A 419 -13.04 -1.09 9.20
C PHE A 419 -12.34 -2.15 8.34
N CYS A 420 -13.10 -3.13 7.84
CA CYS A 420 -12.59 -4.15 6.92
C CYS A 420 -11.98 -3.54 5.67
N PHE A 421 -12.70 -2.60 5.04
CA PHE A 421 -12.24 -1.91 3.84
C PHE A 421 -10.89 -1.24 4.06
N GLU A 422 -10.77 -0.40 5.11
CA GLU A 422 -9.55 0.36 5.38
C GLU A 422 -8.35 -0.55 5.67
N ARG A 423 -8.56 -1.69 6.33
CA ARG A 423 -7.50 -2.63 6.69
C ARG A 423 -7.03 -3.46 5.50
N LEU A 424 -7.97 -3.94 4.69
CA LEU A 424 -7.67 -4.58 3.41
C LEU A 424 -6.94 -3.59 2.47
N GLU A 425 -7.38 -2.33 2.41
CA GLU A 425 -6.67 -1.27 1.68
C GLU A 425 -5.24 -1.11 2.19
N TYR A 426 -5.05 -1.07 3.51
CA TYR A 426 -3.74 -0.84 4.11
C TYR A 426 -2.74 -1.96 3.82
N VAL A 427 -3.09 -3.22 4.07
CA VAL A 427 -2.21 -4.35 3.75
C VAL A 427 -2.01 -4.47 2.24
N GLY A 428 -3.07 -4.24 1.46
CA GLY A 428 -3.06 -4.26 0.02
C GLY A 428 -2.13 -3.24 -0.62
N GLN A 429 -2.06 -2.04 -0.05
CA GLN A 429 -1.08 -1.01 -0.44
C GLN A 429 0.35 -1.52 -0.24
N LYS A 430 0.64 -2.18 0.88
CA LYS A 430 2.02 -2.61 1.20
C LYS A 430 2.49 -3.80 0.40
N ILE A 431 1.64 -4.81 0.23
CA ILE A 431 1.99 -5.97 -0.58
C ILE A 431 2.15 -5.61 -2.06
N GLN A 432 1.35 -4.66 -2.56
CA GLN A 432 1.48 -4.11 -3.91
C GLN A 432 2.86 -3.47 -4.13
N ASP A 433 3.35 -2.72 -3.14
CA ASP A 433 4.66 -2.07 -3.22
C ASP A 433 5.80 -3.10 -3.31
N ILE A 434 5.75 -4.18 -2.52
CA ILE A 434 6.73 -5.27 -2.59
C ILE A 434 6.64 -6.00 -3.92
N ALA A 435 5.45 -6.45 -4.34
CA ALA A 435 5.27 -7.20 -5.58
C ALA A 435 5.79 -6.41 -6.80
N MET A 436 5.58 -5.09 -6.81
CA MET A 436 6.13 -4.23 -7.85
C MET A 436 7.65 -4.01 -7.71
N ALA A 437 8.17 -3.80 -6.50
CA ALA A 437 9.59 -3.62 -6.27
C ALA A 437 10.40 -4.82 -6.75
N GLU A 438 9.95 -6.04 -6.41
CA GLU A 438 10.54 -7.29 -6.88
C GLU A 438 10.54 -7.39 -8.41
N ARG A 439 9.39 -7.08 -9.04
CA ARG A 439 9.26 -7.10 -10.50
C ARG A 439 10.20 -6.11 -11.18
N LEU A 440 10.32 -4.89 -10.64
CA LEU A 440 11.21 -3.85 -11.17
C LEU A 440 12.68 -4.24 -11.06
N LEU A 441 13.09 -4.84 -9.94
CA LEU A 441 14.46 -5.31 -9.72
C LEU A 441 14.85 -6.40 -10.72
N MET A 442 14.02 -7.43 -10.87
CA MET A 442 14.29 -8.53 -11.81
C MET A 442 14.30 -8.08 -13.27
N LYS A 443 13.51 -7.07 -13.63
CA LYS A 443 13.36 -6.63 -15.02
C LYS A 443 14.40 -5.61 -15.46
N HIS A 444 14.93 -4.82 -14.53
CA HIS A 444 15.92 -3.78 -14.80
C HIS A 444 17.21 -4.09 -14.05
N LEU A 445 17.99 -5.05 -14.54
CA LEU A 445 19.20 -5.51 -13.87
C LEU A 445 20.30 -4.41 -13.79
N ASP A 446 20.38 -3.52 -14.77
CA ASP A 446 21.33 -2.38 -14.80
C ASP A 446 20.87 -1.14 -14.06
N ALA A 447 19.57 -1.01 -13.76
CA ALA A 447 19.05 0.22 -13.19
C ALA A 447 19.47 0.39 -11.72
N PRO A 448 19.99 1.57 -11.34
CA PRO A 448 20.19 1.92 -9.94
C PRO A 448 18.85 1.91 -9.19
N GLY A 449 18.85 1.51 -7.92
CA GLY A 449 17.64 1.45 -7.09
C GLY A 449 16.96 2.81 -6.91
N LYS A 450 17.72 3.91 -6.91
CA LYS A 450 17.14 5.28 -6.92
C LYS A 450 16.28 5.53 -8.16
N TRP A 451 16.71 5.07 -9.33
CA TRP A 451 15.92 5.17 -10.55
C TRP A 451 14.66 4.31 -10.46
N LEU A 452 14.77 3.09 -9.91
CA LEU A 452 13.62 2.20 -9.69
C LEU A 452 12.60 2.82 -8.73
N GLN A 453 13.06 3.47 -7.66
CA GLN A 453 12.21 4.16 -6.69
C GLN A 453 11.39 5.28 -7.34
N GLU A 454 12.01 6.08 -8.22
CA GLU A 454 11.29 7.12 -8.95
C GLU A 454 10.24 6.52 -9.89
N LYS A 455 10.55 5.43 -10.60
CA LYS A 455 9.58 4.72 -11.44
C LYS A 455 8.45 4.11 -10.63
N HIS A 456 8.76 3.54 -9.47
CA HIS A 456 7.79 2.96 -8.56
C HIS A 456 6.80 4.01 -8.03
N ARG A 457 7.29 5.02 -7.29
CA ARG A 457 6.44 6.02 -6.61
C ARG A 457 5.74 7.00 -7.55
N ARG A 458 6.40 7.45 -8.63
CA ARG A 458 5.82 8.48 -9.53
C ARG A 458 4.87 7.93 -10.57
N LEU A 459 5.01 6.67 -10.97
CA LEU A 459 4.23 6.12 -12.07
C LEU A 459 2.99 5.37 -11.57
N LEU A 460 3.12 4.35 -10.71
CA LEU A 460 2.06 3.33 -10.61
C LEU A 460 0.95 3.63 -9.61
N MET A 461 1.28 3.88 -8.34
CA MET A 461 0.29 3.66 -7.26
C MET A 461 -0.77 4.75 -7.17
N ASN A 462 -0.39 6.02 -7.11
CA ASN A 462 -1.36 7.12 -6.99
C ASN A 462 -2.03 7.49 -8.32
N LYS A 463 -1.48 7.04 -9.47
CA LYS A 463 -1.91 7.49 -10.80
C LYS A 463 -2.61 6.42 -11.63
N PHE A 464 -2.12 5.17 -11.60
CA PHE A 464 -2.62 4.12 -12.49
C PHE A 464 -3.45 3.05 -11.82
N CYS A 465 -3.25 2.76 -10.52
CA CYS A 465 -4.05 1.77 -9.79
C CYS A 465 -5.56 1.99 -10.03
N GLY A 466 -6.14 3.08 -9.52
CA GLY A 466 -7.56 3.37 -9.79
C GLY A 466 -7.94 3.53 -11.27
N ARG A 467 -6.97 3.75 -12.19
CA ARG A 467 -7.25 3.77 -13.63
C ARG A 467 -7.50 2.37 -14.19
N TYR A 468 -6.72 1.36 -13.81
CA TYR A 468 -6.91 -0.02 -14.27
C TYR A 468 -8.21 -0.61 -13.73
N LEU A 469 -8.57 -0.33 -12.47
CA LEU A 469 -9.89 -0.70 -11.93
C LEU A 469 -11.03 -0.17 -12.81
N ARG A 470 -10.92 1.09 -13.27
CA ARG A 470 -11.95 1.71 -14.12
C ARG A 470 -11.98 1.13 -15.54
N GLU A 471 -10.82 0.79 -16.10
CA GLU A 471 -10.73 0.13 -17.41
C GLU A 471 -11.44 -1.23 -17.41
N LYS A 472 -11.31 -1.98 -16.31
CA LYS A 472 -12.05 -3.23 -16.08
C LYS A 472 -13.52 -3.02 -15.71
N ARG A 473 -14.01 -1.78 -15.72
CA ARG A 473 -15.37 -1.38 -15.31
C ARG A 473 -15.75 -1.78 -13.89
N LEU A 474 -14.78 -2.16 -13.05
CA LEU A 474 -15.04 -2.60 -11.68
C LEU A 474 -15.53 -1.45 -10.79
N HIS A 475 -15.16 -0.21 -11.10
CA HIS A 475 -15.65 0.98 -10.39
C HIS A 475 -17.19 1.11 -10.34
N ASN A 476 -17.91 0.50 -11.28
CA ASN A 476 -19.38 0.53 -11.31
C ASN A 476 -20.00 -0.28 -10.17
N PHE A 477 -19.22 -1.14 -9.50
CA PHE A 477 -19.69 -1.97 -8.39
C PHE A 477 -19.39 -1.34 -7.02
N ILE A 478 -18.79 -0.15 -6.97
CA ILE A 478 -18.48 0.55 -5.72
C ILE A 478 -19.77 1.14 -5.14
N ILE A 479 -20.04 0.82 -3.88
CA ILE A 479 -21.24 1.31 -3.18
C ILE A 479 -20.88 2.58 -2.39
N TYR A 480 -21.24 3.73 -2.94
CA TYR A 480 -21.16 5.04 -2.28
C TYR A 480 -22.45 5.35 -1.48
N SER A 481 -22.42 6.39 -0.61
CA SER A 481 -23.66 6.93 -0.06
C SER A 481 -24.37 7.77 -1.12
N GLU A 482 -25.70 7.82 -1.05
CA GLU A 482 -26.54 8.53 -2.02
C GLU A 482 -26.15 10.01 -2.14
N GLU A 483 -25.83 10.66 -1.00
CA GLU A 483 -25.43 12.07 -0.93
C GLU A 483 -24.18 12.43 -1.75
N VAL A 484 -23.28 11.46 -1.98
CA VAL A 484 -21.97 11.71 -2.62
C VAL A 484 -21.73 10.89 -3.87
N HIS A 485 -22.65 9.99 -4.22
CA HIS A 485 -22.53 9.08 -5.37
C HIS A 485 -22.14 9.84 -6.65
N ASP A 486 -22.95 10.82 -7.04
CA ASP A 486 -22.71 11.65 -8.23
C ASP A 486 -21.35 12.36 -8.19
N ARG A 487 -20.92 12.78 -7.00
CA ARG A 487 -19.62 13.44 -6.81
C ARG A 487 -18.48 12.46 -7.06
N TYR A 488 -18.57 11.22 -6.59
CA TYR A 488 -17.54 10.20 -6.87
C TYR A 488 -17.57 9.74 -8.33
N GLU A 489 -18.71 9.78 -9.02
CA GLU A 489 -18.76 9.44 -10.44
C GLU A 489 -18.14 10.54 -11.32
N HIS A 490 -18.49 11.80 -11.08
CA HIS A 490 -18.17 12.93 -11.96
C HIS A 490 -16.90 13.70 -11.53
N ASN A 491 -16.65 13.84 -10.22
CA ASN A 491 -15.50 14.57 -9.73
C ASN A 491 -14.26 13.68 -9.66
N ARG A 492 -13.35 13.88 -10.62
CA ARG A 492 -12.07 13.17 -10.70
C ARG A 492 -11.24 13.22 -9.40
N ARG A 493 -11.31 14.31 -8.62
CA ARG A 493 -10.54 14.46 -7.37
C ARG A 493 -11.00 13.49 -6.28
N LEU A 494 -12.29 13.11 -6.29
CA LEU A 494 -12.86 12.14 -5.36
C LEU A 494 -12.82 10.72 -5.93
N ARG A 495 -13.18 10.57 -7.21
CA ARG A 495 -13.18 9.29 -7.92
C ARG A 495 -11.84 8.58 -7.88
N ASN A 496 -10.76 9.32 -8.18
CA ASN A 496 -9.44 8.71 -8.39
C ASN A 496 -8.92 8.03 -7.10
N PRO A 497 -8.88 8.72 -5.94
CA PRO A 497 -8.55 8.08 -4.67
C PRO A 497 -9.45 6.89 -4.34
N ALA A 498 -10.78 7.02 -4.48
CA ALA A 498 -11.71 5.92 -4.17
C ALA A 498 -11.44 4.66 -5.00
N THR A 499 -11.25 4.82 -6.31
CA THR A 499 -10.93 3.68 -7.19
C THR A 499 -9.55 3.08 -6.90
N THR A 500 -8.58 3.88 -6.46
CA THR A 500 -7.27 3.36 -6.02
C THR A 500 -7.42 2.54 -4.73
N ALA A 501 -8.17 3.05 -3.76
CA ALA A 501 -8.40 2.39 -2.47
C ALA A 501 -9.10 1.03 -2.63
N VAL A 502 -10.14 0.96 -3.47
CA VAL A 502 -10.84 -0.30 -3.78
C VAL A 502 -9.89 -1.33 -4.39
N GLN A 503 -9.05 -0.92 -5.34
CA GLN A 503 -8.10 -1.85 -5.94
C GLN A 503 -7.01 -2.31 -4.95
N GLN A 504 -6.54 -1.41 -4.08
CA GLN A 504 -5.65 -1.79 -2.99
C GLN A 504 -6.34 -2.80 -2.07
N ALA A 505 -7.59 -2.57 -1.69
CA ALA A 505 -8.35 -3.52 -0.88
C ALA A 505 -8.47 -4.91 -1.55
N ILE A 506 -8.71 -4.96 -2.87
CA ILE A 506 -8.71 -6.23 -3.63
C ILE A 506 -7.35 -6.93 -3.54
N HIS A 507 -6.24 -6.21 -3.69
CA HIS A 507 -4.91 -6.80 -3.54
C HIS A 507 -4.63 -7.28 -2.10
N GLY A 508 -5.13 -6.55 -1.10
CA GLY A 508 -5.03 -6.96 0.30
C GLY A 508 -5.80 -8.25 0.57
N LEU A 509 -7.03 -8.34 0.05
CA LEU A 509 -7.82 -9.56 0.12
C LEU A 509 -7.12 -10.75 -0.56
N ALA A 510 -6.68 -10.55 -1.80
CA ALA A 510 -5.94 -11.57 -2.56
C ALA A 510 -4.71 -12.05 -1.80
N TYR A 511 -3.96 -11.13 -1.18
CA TYR A 511 -2.82 -11.47 -0.35
C TYR A 511 -3.23 -12.35 0.82
N THR A 512 -4.25 -11.97 1.57
CA THR A 512 -4.67 -12.74 2.75
C THR A 512 -5.21 -14.14 2.42
N ILE A 513 -5.90 -14.29 1.28
CA ILE A 513 -6.55 -15.55 0.88
C ILE A 513 -5.59 -16.47 0.12
N TYR A 514 -4.90 -15.96 -0.90
CA TYR A 514 -4.09 -16.76 -1.84
C TYR A 514 -2.60 -16.42 -1.80
N GLY A 515 -2.19 -15.46 -0.97
CA GLY A 515 -0.79 -15.07 -0.80
C GLY A 515 -0.25 -14.15 -1.89
N LYS A 516 1.05 -13.85 -1.80
CA LYS A 516 1.77 -12.98 -2.75
C LYS A 516 1.66 -13.42 -4.22
N PRO A 517 1.63 -14.72 -4.58
CA PRO A 517 1.46 -15.14 -5.97
C PRO A 517 0.19 -14.60 -6.64
N ASP A 518 -0.94 -14.58 -5.94
CA ASP A 518 -2.19 -14.06 -6.50
C ASP A 518 -2.18 -12.54 -6.65
N VAL A 519 -1.52 -11.82 -5.74
CA VAL A 519 -1.28 -10.38 -5.91
C VAL A 519 -0.48 -10.12 -7.20
N ARG A 520 0.55 -10.93 -7.48
CA ARG A 520 1.32 -10.81 -8.74
C ARG A 520 0.44 -11.10 -9.96
N ARG A 521 -0.39 -12.15 -9.91
CA ARG A 521 -1.35 -12.48 -10.98
C ARG A 521 -2.30 -11.31 -11.25
N LEU A 522 -2.95 -10.79 -10.22
CA LEU A 522 -3.84 -9.64 -10.35
C LEU A 522 -3.11 -8.42 -10.94
N MET A 523 -1.93 -8.09 -10.40
CA MET A 523 -1.19 -6.92 -10.84
C MET A 523 -0.68 -7.05 -12.28
N PHE A 524 -0.12 -8.19 -12.68
CA PHE A 524 0.60 -8.29 -13.95
C PHE A 524 -0.21 -8.95 -15.06
N GLU A 525 -1.15 -9.84 -14.74
CA GLU A 525 -1.94 -10.55 -15.75
C GLU A 525 -3.34 -9.93 -15.90
N VAL A 526 -4.00 -9.58 -14.79
CA VAL A 526 -5.37 -9.04 -14.84
C VAL A 526 -5.35 -7.54 -15.14
N PHE A 527 -4.64 -6.76 -14.32
CA PHE A 527 -4.61 -5.30 -14.42
C PHE A 527 -3.48 -4.74 -15.28
N ASP A 528 -2.50 -5.57 -15.65
CA ASP A 528 -1.38 -5.21 -16.53
C ASP A 528 -0.63 -3.94 -16.09
N PHE A 529 -0.16 -3.94 -14.84
CA PHE A 529 0.60 -2.82 -14.25
C PHE A 529 1.90 -2.49 -15.02
N GLU A 530 2.34 -3.33 -15.96
CA GLU A 530 3.50 -3.05 -16.79
C GLU A 530 3.23 -1.96 -17.86
N GLN A 531 1.98 -1.75 -18.24
CA GLN A 531 1.57 -0.77 -19.25
C GLN A 531 1.28 0.61 -18.64
N ILE A 532 2.24 1.56 -18.66
CA ILE A 532 2.03 2.96 -18.16
C ILE A 532 0.82 3.65 -18.85
N GLN A 533 0.43 3.19 -20.03
CA GLN A 533 -0.77 3.69 -20.71
C GLN A 533 -1.72 2.52 -20.97
N PRO A 534 -2.77 2.36 -20.16
CA PRO A 534 -3.84 1.43 -20.51
C PRO A 534 -4.47 1.84 -21.84
N LYS A 535 -4.89 0.82 -22.58
CA LYS A 535 -5.52 0.92 -23.90
C LYS A 535 -6.67 1.94 -23.81
N ALA A 536 -6.85 2.74 -24.86
CA ALA A 536 -8.05 3.55 -24.92
C ALA A 536 -9.23 2.59 -25.10
N VAL A 537 -10.16 2.58 -24.13
CA VAL A 537 -11.48 1.93 -24.26
C VAL A 537 -12.27 2.62 -25.34
#